data_AF-A0A1U7DEH7-F1
#
_entry.id   AF-A0A1U7DEH7-F1
#
_cell.length_a   1.000
_cell.length_b   1.000
_cell.length_c   1.000
_cell.angle_alpha   90.00
_cell.angle_beta   90.00
_cell.angle_gamma   90.00
#
_symmetry.space_group_name_H-M   'P 1'
#
loop_
_entity.id
_entity.type
_entity.pdbx_description
1 polymer ?
#
loop_
_entity_poly.entity_id
_entity_poly.type
_entity_poly.pdbx_seq_one_letter_code
_entity_poly.pdbx_strand_id
1 'polypeptide(L)' 'MKHALAGRSDIPHSERSFPIFRMPIRDKQGKIIYWWFWDGQGLTYSTELMEQQETLPMREVMSSGHFLDQLLAHDE' A
#
# COMPACT_ATOMS: atom_id res chain seq x y z
N MET A 1 15.28 6.01 -25.35
CA MET A 1 15.97 4.80 -25.86
C MET A 1 16.04 3.67 -24.81
N LYS A 2 16.56 3.88 -23.58
CA LYS A 2 16.58 2.82 -22.54
C LYS A 2 15.19 2.49 -21.93
N HIS A 3 14.35 3.49 -21.69
CA HIS A 3 12.98 3.31 -21.18
C HIS A 3 12.07 2.49 -22.11
N ALA A 4 12.32 2.51 -23.42
CA ALA A 4 11.53 1.76 -24.40
C ALA A 4 11.78 0.25 -24.34
N LEU A 5 12.97 -0.18 -23.89
CA LEU A 5 13.29 -1.59 -23.67
C LEU A 5 12.55 -2.13 -22.43
N ALA A 6 12.52 -1.35 -21.35
CA ALA A 6 11.81 -1.71 -20.12
C ALA A 6 10.30 -1.92 -20.34
N GLY A 7 9.65 -1.04 -21.12
CA GLY A 7 8.22 -1.16 -21.42
C GLY A 7 7.83 -2.32 -22.34
N ARG A 8 8.81 -3.06 -22.90
CA ARG A 8 8.59 -4.22 -23.78
C ARG A 8 9.11 -5.53 -23.19
N SER A 9 9.77 -5.48 -22.03
CA SER A 9 10.21 -6.68 -21.35
C SER A 9 9.00 -7.41 -20.79
N ASP A 10 8.98 -8.73 -20.93
CA ASP A 10 7.98 -9.55 -20.26
C ASP A 10 8.13 -9.40 -18.75
N ILE A 11 6.98 -9.26 -18.07
CA ILE A 11 6.91 -9.32 -16.61
C ILE A 11 6.96 -10.81 -16.22
N PRO A 12 7.82 -11.22 -15.28
CA PRO A 12 7.84 -12.59 -14.75
C PRO A 12 6.45 -13.05 -14.34
N HIS A 13 6.08 -14.30 -14.61
CA HIS A 13 4.69 -14.77 -14.43
C HIS A 13 4.16 -14.55 -13.01
N SER A 14 5.01 -14.75 -11.99
CA SER A 14 4.70 -14.52 -10.58
C SER A 14 4.40 -13.05 -10.23
N GLU A 15 4.87 -12.11 -11.06
CA GLU A 15 4.75 -10.66 -10.83
C GLU A 15 3.68 -10.00 -11.72
N ARG A 16 2.99 -10.78 -12.57
CA ARG A 16 1.96 -10.25 -13.48
C ARG A 16 0.67 -9.86 -12.77
N SER A 17 0.35 -10.54 -11.68
CA SER A 17 -0.82 -10.19 -10.86
C SER A 17 -0.59 -8.82 -10.26
N PHE A 18 -1.36 -7.84 -10.71
CA PHE A 18 -1.30 -6.51 -10.13
C PHE A 18 -1.74 -6.61 -8.67
N PRO A 19 -0.97 -6.06 -7.71
CA PRO A 19 -1.21 -6.32 -6.30
C PRO A 19 -2.53 -5.71 -5.85
N ILE A 20 -3.34 -6.49 -5.13
CA ILE A 20 -4.43 -5.97 -4.32
C ILE A 20 -3.88 -5.53 -2.97
N PHE A 21 -4.41 -4.44 -2.43
CA PHE A 21 -3.90 -3.89 -1.17
C PHE A 21 -4.94 -3.04 -0.45
N ARG A 22 -4.64 -2.79 0.83
CA ARG A 22 -5.28 -1.74 1.62
C ARG A 22 -4.26 -0.65 1.95
N MET A 23 -4.71 0.58 2.03
CA MET A 23 -3.89 1.72 2.44
C MET A 23 -4.62 2.58 3.47
N PRO A 24 -4.03 2.78 4.67
CA PRO A 24 -4.60 3.69 5.64
C PRO A 24 -4.36 5.13 5.20
N ILE A 25 -5.42 5.95 5.20
CA ILE A 25 -5.27 7.39 5.11
C ILE A 25 -5.36 7.96 6.51
N ARG A 26 -4.33 8.71 6.89
CA ARG A 26 -4.16 9.26 8.24
C ARG A 26 -4.34 10.77 8.25
N ASP A 27 -4.83 11.28 9.36
CA ASP A 27 -4.79 12.71 9.64
C ASP A 27 -3.37 13.16 10.08
N LYS A 28 -3.24 14.45 10.41
CA LYS A 28 -1.97 15.05 10.86
C LYS A 28 -1.46 14.49 12.20
N GLN A 29 -2.33 13.84 12.97
CA GLN A 29 -1.99 13.20 14.24
C GLN A 29 -1.64 11.72 14.05
N GLY A 30 -1.65 11.21 12.81
CA GLY A 30 -1.39 9.81 12.51
C GLY A 30 -2.60 8.89 12.71
N LYS A 31 -3.77 9.42 13.07
CA LYS A 31 -4.99 8.62 13.22
C LYS A 31 -5.55 8.25 11.86
N ILE A 32 -5.90 6.99 11.66
CA ILE A 32 -6.58 6.52 10.45
C ILE A 32 -7.98 7.14 10.39
N ILE A 33 -8.27 7.85 9.31
CA ILE A 33 -9.56 8.50 9.06
C ILE A 33 -10.41 7.73 8.06
N TYR A 34 -9.78 7.03 7.11
CA TYR A 34 -10.43 6.08 6.21
C TYR A 34 -9.38 5.19 5.55
N TRP A 35 -9.85 4.14 4.87
CA TRP A 35 -9.05 3.17 4.14
C TRP A 35 -9.32 3.28 2.65
N TRP A 36 -8.27 3.13 1.85
CA TRP A 36 -8.37 2.82 0.43
C TRP A 36 -8.12 1.34 0.19
N PHE A 37 -8.88 0.78 -0.74
CA PHE A 37 -8.71 -0.58 -1.22
C PHE A 37 -8.55 -0.56 -2.73
N TRP A 38 -7.53 -1.25 -3.22
CA TRP A 38 -7.35 -1.53 -4.64
C TRP A 38 -7.62 -3.00 -4.90
N ASP A 39 -8.54 -3.28 -5.81
CA ASP A 39 -8.97 -4.63 -6.17
C ASP A 39 -8.36 -5.14 -7.49
N GLY A 40 -7.44 -4.38 -8.08
CA GLY A 40 -6.86 -4.66 -9.39
C GLY A 40 -7.51 -3.88 -10.54
N GLN A 41 -8.69 -3.30 -10.32
CA GLN A 41 -9.45 -2.55 -11.34
C GLN A 41 -9.72 -1.11 -10.91
N GLY A 42 -9.97 -0.87 -9.63
CA GLY A 42 -10.36 0.44 -9.14
C GLY A 42 -10.04 0.68 -7.66
N LEU A 43 -10.11 1.95 -7.27
CA LEU A 43 -10.01 2.39 -5.88
C LEU A 43 -11.41 2.48 -5.28
N THR A 44 -11.58 1.85 -4.11
CA THR A 44 -12.74 2.05 -3.24
C THR A 44 -12.28 2.54 -1.87
N TYR A 45 -13.19 3.12 -1.08
CA TYR A 45 -12.86 3.60 0.25
C TYR A 45 -13.92 3.23 1.29
N SER A 46 -13.50 3.10 2.55
CA SER A 46 -14.37 2.87 3.70
C SER A 46 -13.78 3.55 4.94
N THR A 47 -14.62 4.03 5.84
CA THR A 47 -14.18 4.50 7.17
C THR A 47 -13.89 3.34 8.13
N GLU A 48 -14.40 2.15 7.82
CA GLU A 48 -14.25 0.93 8.61
C GLU A 48 -13.42 -0.11 7.87
N LEU A 49 -12.64 -0.89 8.61
CA LEU A 49 -11.89 -2.02 8.08
C LEU A 49 -12.62 -3.32 8.45
N MET A 50 -13.07 -4.06 7.43
CA MET A 50 -13.72 -5.36 7.64
C MET A 50 -12.68 -6.47 7.81
N GLU A 51 -13.04 -7.54 8.50
CA GLU A 51 -12.15 -8.69 8.79
C GLU A 51 -11.48 -9.25 7.52
N GLN A 52 -12.23 -9.37 6.41
CA GLN A 52 -11.67 -9.86 5.14
C GLN A 52 -10.57 -8.93 4.61
N GLN A 53 -10.71 -7.63 4.83
CA GLN A 53 -9.77 -6.61 4.34
C GLN A 53 -8.50 -6.54 5.20
N GLU A 54 -8.53 -7.01 6.44
CA GLU A 54 -7.34 -7.05 7.31
C GLU A 54 -6.22 -7.93 6.72
N THR A 55 -6.62 -8.97 5.99
CA THR A 55 -5.70 -9.91 5.32
C THR A 55 -5.01 -9.30 4.10
N LEU A 56 -5.52 -8.18 3.58
CA LEU A 56 -4.91 -7.51 2.43
C LEU A 56 -3.54 -6.94 2.81
N PRO A 57 -2.54 -7.06 1.91
CA PRO A 57 -1.25 -6.41 2.10
C PRO A 57 -1.44 -4.92 2.39
N MET A 58 -0.82 -4.44 3.47
CA MET A 58 -0.82 -3.02 3.80
C MET A 58 0.20 -2.29 2.94
N ARG A 59 -0.25 -1.22 2.28
CA ARG A 59 0.60 -0.23 1.62
C ARG A 59 0.43 1.09 2.35
N GLU A 60 1.50 1.83 2.53
CA GLU A 60 1.44 3.12 3.20
C GLU A 60 2.49 4.06 2.60
N VAL A 61 2.12 5.34 2.44
CA VAL A 61 3.06 6.42 2.15
C VAL A 61 3.26 7.19 3.45
N MET A 62 4.30 6.84 4.18
CA MET A 62 4.63 7.44 5.47
C MET A 62 5.58 8.63 5.32
N SER A 63 5.54 9.55 6.27
CA SER A 63 6.59 10.57 6.41
C SER A 63 7.89 9.90 6.90
N SER A 64 9.03 10.54 6.63
CA SER A 64 10.33 10.06 7.11
C SER A 64 10.40 9.99 8.64
N GLY A 65 9.78 10.92 9.35
CA GLY A 65 9.72 10.91 10.82
C GLY A 65 8.97 9.69 11.35
N HIS A 66 7.75 9.46 10.88
CA HIS A 66 6.95 8.30 11.29
C HIS A 66 7.61 6.97 10.93
N PHE A 67 8.30 6.91 9.79
CA PHE A 67 9.11 5.75 9.43
C PHE A 67 10.22 5.47 10.45
N LEU A 68 10.97 6.50 10.84
CA LEU A 68 12.03 6.37 11.84
C LEU A 68 11.47 5.96 13.21
N ASP A 69 10.34 6.53 13.64
CA ASP A 69 9.68 6.17 14.89
C ASP A 69 9.29 4.68 14.91
N GLN A 70 8.70 4.15 13.83
CA GLN A 70 8.36 2.73 13.73
C GLN A 70 9.60 1.83 13.69
N LEU A 71 10.63 2.24 12.95
CA LEU A 71 11.87 1.47 12.86
C LEU A 71 12.50 1.28 14.23
N LEU A 72 12.56 2.34 15.04
CA LEU A 72 13.10 2.30 16.40
C LEU A 72 12.23 1.46 17.34
N ALA A 73 10.90 1.56 17.23
CA ALA A 73 9.97 0.77 18.05
C ALA A 73 10.00 -0.74 17.76
N HIS A 74 10.51 -1.16 16.59
CA HIS A 74 10.68 -2.57 16.22
C HIS A 74 11.99 -3.19 16.75
N ASP A 75 12.96 -2.36 17.15
CA ASP A 75 14.26 -2.80 17.69
C ASP A 75 14.26 -2.92 19.23
N GLU A 76 13.17 -2.55 19.92
CA GLU A 76 12.93 -2.76 21.36
C GLU A 76 12.12 -4.04 21.63
#